data_AF-A0A3R9QWR1-F1
#
_entry.id   AF-A0A3R9QWR1-F1
#
_cell.length_a   1.000
_cell.length_b   1.000
_cell.length_c   1.000
_cell.angle_alpha   90.00
_cell.angle_beta   90.00
_cell.angle_gamma   90.00
#
_symmetry.space_group_name_H-M   'P 1'
#
loop_
_entity.id
_entity.type
_entity.pdbx_description
1 polymer ?
#
loop_
_entity_poly.entity_id
_entity_poly.type
_entity_poly.pdbx_seq_one_letter_code
_entity_poly.pdbx_strand_id
1 'polypeptide(L)'
;MNLSSMENLALPIVIALMATQGLQVNVICPQEIYAGSQASLYIIAYNPFSTNVSIEMLEVSTPNRTYFWIIEGNKVGVVRAGQQTGIAQYTIIVPKEAPSGTYLINILMEYRAEGQVQWYQQNIKVKVIGYYGDTSILIMRAESLLYNTSMNLSILERERDFLKGIGANTSSIDLIISGIRENITSAGELISSSKNELNRGNYGEASYLAEKAISILNSTLNSINIAKDELKNISSARKAEIKKEAESSIIAARSRVYTIWNEAEKLKKENIISNDKVLNSTMMKLWGIMSNITAMMERANSAYSSGNYSLSIELSEEVISMVERAEKLISDIYDRINLLNVKNKVEAQVNRTESLIAYCRESLRSIYPTISWNKTAVSAMEEINRTLDEAEAELRKARSLIESGDYYSAYSIASELSNRISSVLSSLDSLKNIERAKVETESPSPWGYIAAISALSAFLAIVAVLLRIRR
;
A
#
# COMPACT_ATOMS: atom_id res chain seq x y z
N MET A 1 23.36 -61.81 -81.40
CA MET A 1 22.57 -62.95 -80.89
C MET A 1 22.77 -63.01 -79.38
N ASN A 2 21.65 -63.00 -78.65
CA ASN A 2 21.41 -63.14 -77.20
C ASN A 2 22.25 -62.35 -76.18
N LEU A 3 21.62 -61.26 -75.72
CA LEU A 3 21.89 -60.39 -74.57
C LEU A 3 21.35 -60.97 -73.23
N SER A 4 21.31 -62.29 -73.07
CA SER A 4 20.59 -62.92 -71.94
C SER A 4 21.43 -63.99 -71.26
N SER A 5 22.46 -63.58 -70.51
CA SER A 5 23.03 -64.30 -69.35
C SER A 5 24.41 -63.74 -69.00
N MET A 6 24.46 -62.50 -68.52
CA MET A 6 25.36 -62.20 -67.41
C MET A 6 24.49 -61.54 -66.36
N GLU A 7 24.04 -62.39 -65.45
CA GLU A 7 23.43 -62.04 -64.19
C GLU A 7 24.20 -60.89 -63.56
N ASN A 8 23.47 -59.98 -62.91
CA ASN A 8 24.00 -58.94 -62.03
C ASN A 8 25.21 -59.46 -61.24
N LEU A 9 26.42 -59.17 -61.74
CA LEU A 9 27.63 -59.19 -60.93
C LEU A 9 27.51 -57.99 -60.00
N ALA A 10 26.71 -58.17 -58.95
CA ALA A 10 26.64 -57.27 -57.83
C ALA A 10 28.02 -57.29 -57.18
N LEU A 11 28.84 -56.31 -57.53
CA LEU A 11 30.12 -56.09 -56.85
C LEU A 11 29.80 -55.75 -55.39
N PRO A 12 30.25 -56.55 -54.41
CA PRO A 12 29.98 -56.26 -53.02
C PRO A 12 30.79 -55.04 -52.59
N ILE A 13 30.12 -53.89 -52.46
CA ILE A 13 30.67 -52.72 -51.76
C ILE A 13 30.41 -52.94 -50.27
N VAL A 14 31.48 -53.21 -49.52
CA VAL A 14 31.41 -53.35 -48.05
C VAL A 14 31.64 -51.98 -47.43
N ILE A 15 30.62 -51.46 -46.75
CA ILE A 15 30.65 -50.19 -46.01
C ILE A 15 31.02 -50.50 -44.56
N ALA A 16 32.15 -49.99 -44.09
CA ALA A 16 32.53 -50.04 -42.68
C ALA A 16 32.41 -48.63 -42.07
N LEU A 17 31.58 -48.48 -41.05
CA LEU A 17 31.48 -47.24 -40.28
C LEU A 17 32.49 -47.30 -39.13
N MET A 18 33.60 -46.57 -39.23
CA MET A 18 34.50 -46.36 -38.10
C MET A 18 34.53 -44.89 -37.68
N ALA A 19 34.69 -44.68 -36.38
CA ALA A 19 34.61 -43.40 -35.71
C ALA A 19 35.82 -42.51 -36.02
N THR A 20 35.88 -41.92 -37.21
CA THR A 20 36.66 -40.70 -37.53
C THR A 20 36.30 -40.19 -38.92
N GLN A 21 35.58 -39.06 -38.98
CA GLN A 21 35.48 -38.05 -40.06
C GLN A 21 35.55 -38.51 -41.54
N GLY A 22 34.92 -39.61 -41.94
CA GLY A 22 34.77 -39.94 -43.36
C GLY A 22 33.89 -41.17 -43.62
N LEU A 23 33.18 -41.16 -44.75
CA LEU A 23 32.51 -42.35 -45.31
C LEU A 23 33.53 -43.12 -46.14
N GLN A 24 33.95 -44.29 -45.68
CA GLN A 24 34.83 -45.16 -46.46
C GLN A 24 34.00 -46.03 -47.42
N VAL A 25 34.26 -45.89 -48.71
CA VAL A 25 33.70 -46.67 -49.80
C VAL A 25 34.80 -47.57 -50.36
N ASN A 26 34.63 -48.88 -50.18
CA ASN A 26 35.53 -49.87 -50.75
C ASN A 26 34.99 -50.35 -52.09
N VAL A 27 35.70 -50.08 -53.18
CA VAL A 27 35.35 -50.60 -54.50
C VAL A 27 36.29 -51.77 -54.79
N ILE A 28 35.70 -52.97 -54.84
CA ILE A 28 36.39 -54.19 -55.23
C ILE A 28 36.28 -54.29 -56.75
N CYS A 29 37.41 -54.42 -57.46
CA CYS A 29 37.38 -54.71 -58.89
C CYS A 29 37.17 -56.22 -59.12
N PRO A 30 36.38 -56.65 -60.13
CA PRO A 30 36.21 -58.06 -60.44
C PRO A 30 37.55 -58.71 -60.83
N GLN A 31 37.70 -59.99 -60.48
CA GLN A 31 38.98 -60.69 -60.33
C GLN A 31 39.73 -61.06 -61.63
N GLU A 32 39.36 -60.51 -62.78
CA GLU A 32 40.03 -60.78 -64.06
C GLU A 32 40.44 -59.48 -64.76
N ILE A 33 41.43 -58.79 -64.21
CA ILE A 33 42.11 -57.71 -64.94
C ILE A 33 43.30 -58.32 -65.67
N TYR A 34 43.10 -58.67 -66.94
CA TYR A 34 44.17 -59.12 -67.83
C TYR A 34 45.19 -57.99 -68.10
N ALA A 35 46.42 -58.37 -68.44
CA ALA A 35 47.47 -57.44 -68.80
C ALA A 35 47.05 -56.58 -70.02
N GLY A 36 46.80 -55.29 -69.80
CA GLY A 36 46.38 -54.34 -70.85
C GLY A 36 45.07 -53.61 -70.57
N SER A 37 44.30 -54.02 -69.56
CA SER A 37 43.05 -53.35 -69.16
C SER A 37 43.29 -52.10 -68.30
N GLN A 38 42.39 -51.10 -68.42
CA GLN A 38 42.37 -49.91 -67.58
C GLN A 38 41.01 -49.77 -66.89
N ALA A 39 40.99 -49.43 -65.60
CA ALA A 39 39.79 -49.04 -64.89
C ALA A 39 39.94 -47.60 -64.40
N SER A 40 38.91 -46.77 -64.56
CA SER A 40 38.82 -45.41 -64.04
C SER A 40 37.58 -45.29 -63.16
N LEU A 41 37.72 -44.76 -61.93
CA LEU A 41 36.59 -44.52 -61.03
C LEU A 41 36.27 -43.04 -60.94
N TYR A 42 34.98 -42.72 -61.01
CA TYR A 42 34.41 -41.38 -60.91
C TYR A 42 33.43 -41.38 -59.74
N ILE A 43 33.64 -40.50 -58.76
CA ILE A 43 32.72 -40.30 -57.64
C ILE A 43 32.12 -38.91 -57.77
N ILE A 44 30.81 -38.83 -57.94
CA ILE A 44 30.07 -37.57 -58.03
C ILE A 44 29.11 -37.53 -56.87
N ALA A 45 29.41 -36.68 -55.89
CA ALA A 45 28.52 -36.43 -54.77
C ALA A 45 27.84 -35.07 -54.97
N TYR A 46 26.51 -35.05 -54.85
CA TYR A 46 25.76 -33.80 -54.96
C TYR A 46 24.68 -33.73 -53.89
N ASN A 47 24.45 -32.51 -53.40
CA ASN A 47 23.30 -32.21 -52.56
C ASN A 47 22.19 -31.68 -53.49
N PRO A 48 21.05 -32.37 -53.63
CA PRO A 48 19.97 -31.92 -54.51
C PRO A 48 19.32 -30.61 -54.05
N PHE A 49 19.66 -30.12 -52.85
CA PHE A 49 19.13 -28.89 -52.26
C PHE A 49 20.14 -27.73 -52.22
N SER A 50 21.41 -27.93 -52.60
CA SER A 50 22.42 -26.86 -52.67
C SER A 50 23.54 -27.18 -53.66
N THR A 51 23.74 -26.30 -54.64
CA THR A 51 24.74 -26.46 -55.73
C THR A 51 26.15 -26.00 -55.36
N ASN A 52 26.33 -25.37 -54.18
CA ASN A 52 27.59 -24.70 -53.81
C ASN A 52 28.42 -25.46 -52.75
N VAL A 53 28.14 -26.74 -52.52
CA VAL A 53 28.85 -27.53 -51.50
C VAL A 53 29.90 -28.42 -52.17
N SER A 54 31.16 -28.08 -51.94
CA SER A 54 32.33 -28.89 -52.30
C SER A 54 32.48 -30.05 -51.29
N ILE A 55 32.71 -31.27 -51.78
CA ILE A 55 33.00 -32.45 -50.93
C ILE A 55 34.46 -32.81 -51.18
N GLU A 56 35.28 -32.70 -50.14
CA GLU A 56 36.70 -33.02 -50.21
C GLU A 56 36.91 -34.54 -50.14
N MET A 57 37.51 -35.11 -51.18
CA MET A 57 37.94 -36.51 -51.21
C MET A 57 39.40 -36.58 -50.76
N LEU A 58 39.69 -37.35 -49.72
CA LEU A 58 41.05 -37.53 -49.20
C LEU A 58 41.49 -38.99 -49.32
N GLU A 59 42.65 -39.13 -49.95
CA GLU A 59 43.51 -40.31 -50.04
C GLU A 59 43.02 -41.49 -50.92
N VAL A 60 43.87 -41.84 -51.89
CA VAL A 60 43.84 -43.08 -52.65
C VAL A 60 44.96 -43.95 -52.10
N SER A 61 44.63 -44.99 -51.32
CA SER A 61 45.64 -46.00 -50.98
C SER A 61 45.55 -47.13 -52.00
N THR A 62 46.49 -47.14 -52.94
CA THR A 62 46.97 -48.39 -53.51
C THR A 62 48.36 -48.64 -52.93
N PRO A 63 48.81 -49.89 -52.77
CA PRO A 63 50.05 -50.20 -52.04
C PRO A 63 51.33 -49.59 -52.62
N ASN A 64 51.26 -48.88 -53.75
CA ASN A 64 52.39 -48.17 -54.37
C ASN A 64 51.96 -46.82 -54.94
N ARG A 65 52.41 -45.74 -54.27
CA ARG A 65 52.35 -44.29 -54.62
C ARG A 65 51.17 -43.49 -54.05
N THR A 66 51.54 -42.55 -53.18
CA THR A 66 50.70 -41.50 -52.61
C THR A 66 50.79 -40.24 -53.48
N TYR A 67 49.68 -39.77 -54.06
CA TYR A 67 49.56 -38.42 -54.58
C TYR A 67 48.27 -37.79 -54.04
N PHE A 68 48.39 -36.61 -53.41
CA PHE A 68 47.26 -35.82 -52.90
C PHE A 68 46.60 -35.05 -54.05
N TRP A 69 45.27 -35.10 -54.16
CA TRP A 69 44.51 -34.23 -55.05
C TRP A 69 43.32 -33.64 -54.30
N ILE A 70 43.27 -32.31 -54.25
CA ILE A 70 42.10 -31.54 -53.80
C ILE A 70 41.13 -31.48 -54.99
N ILE A 71 39.88 -31.92 -54.82
CA ILE A 71 38.85 -31.82 -55.86
C ILE A 71 37.81 -30.80 -55.41
N GLU A 72 37.95 -29.56 -55.86
CA GLU A 72 36.85 -28.60 -55.92
C GLU A 72 36.06 -28.82 -57.21
N GLY A 73 34.72 -28.82 -57.11
CA GLY A 73 33.74 -28.54 -58.18
C GLY A 73 33.94 -29.19 -59.55
N ASN A 74 32.99 -30.04 -59.98
CA ASN A 74 32.87 -30.55 -61.36
C ASN A 74 34.21 -31.00 -61.99
N LYS A 75 34.96 -31.88 -61.33
CA LYS A 75 36.14 -32.51 -61.92
C LYS A 75 36.16 -34.03 -61.77
N VAL A 76 36.54 -34.64 -62.88
CA VAL A 76 36.81 -36.05 -63.09
C VAL A 76 38.15 -36.42 -62.46
N GLY A 77 38.15 -37.23 -61.40
CA GLY A 77 39.35 -37.92 -60.93
C GLY A 77 39.58 -39.18 -61.78
N VAL A 78 40.78 -39.38 -62.33
CA VAL A 78 41.13 -40.60 -63.09
C VAL A 78 42.22 -41.35 -62.30
N VAL A 79 41.91 -42.54 -61.79
CA VAL A 79 42.91 -43.42 -61.19
C VAL A 79 43.21 -44.54 -62.19
N ARG A 80 44.47 -44.68 -62.63
CA ARG A 80 44.90 -45.78 -63.50
C ARG A 80 45.46 -46.91 -62.62
N ALA A 81 44.72 -48.02 -62.49
CA ALA A 81 45.24 -49.19 -61.80
C ALA A 81 46.35 -49.86 -62.63
N GLY A 82 47.53 -50.09 -62.04
CA GLY A 82 48.59 -50.89 -62.63
C GLY A 82 48.49 -52.36 -62.20
N GLN A 83 48.38 -53.27 -63.18
CA GLN A 83 48.63 -54.72 -63.23
C GLN A 83 48.53 -55.69 -62.02
N GLN A 84 48.04 -55.31 -60.84
CA GLN A 84 47.73 -56.30 -59.79
C GLN A 84 46.37 -56.04 -59.17
N THR A 85 45.67 -57.14 -58.87
CA THR A 85 44.41 -57.21 -58.13
C THR A 85 44.47 -56.30 -56.91
N GLY A 86 43.77 -55.16 -56.98
CA GLY A 86 43.78 -54.12 -55.96
C GLY A 86 42.37 -53.83 -55.48
N ILE A 87 42.18 -53.81 -54.17
CA ILE A 87 41.02 -53.14 -53.56
C ILE A 87 41.34 -51.66 -53.57
N ALA A 88 40.53 -50.85 -54.24
CA ALA A 88 40.64 -49.41 -54.17
C ALA A 88 39.73 -48.89 -53.06
N GLN A 89 40.33 -48.30 -52.03
CA GLN A 89 39.60 -47.70 -50.91
C GLN A 89 39.51 -46.20 -51.11
N TYR A 90 38.30 -45.64 -50.98
CA TYR A 90 38.05 -44.21 -51.08
C TYR A 90 37.35 -43.71 -49.83
N THR A 91 37.84 -42.63 -49.24
CA THR A 91 37.18 -41.98 -48.11
C THR A 91 36.59 -40.65 -48.54
N ILE A 92 35.28 -40.51 -48.37
CA ILE A 92 34.54 -39.27 -48.61
C ILE A 92 34.45 -38.52 -47.28
N ILE A 93 35.17 -37.40 -47.14
CA ILE A 93 35.10 -36.56 -45.95
C ILE A 93 34.04 -35.49 -46.19
N VAL A 94 33.04 -35.46 -45.32
CA VAL A 94 32.05 -34.39 -45.33
C VAL A 94 32.59 -33.26 -44.43
N PRO A 95 32.89 -32.07 -44.97
CA PRO A 95 33.43 -30.97 -44.19
C PRO A 95 32.39 -30.49 -43.17
N LYS A 96 32.83 -30.03 -41.99
CA LYS A 96 31.93 -29.54 -40.91
C LYS A 96 30.93 -28.47 -41.36
N GLU A 97 31.26 -27.75 -42.43
CA GLU A 97 30.46 -26.68 -43.03
C GLU A 97 29.35 -27.20 -43.97
N ALA A 98 29.36 -28.49 -44.34
CA ALA A 98 28.32 -29.07 -45.17
C ALA A 98 27.00 -29.23 -44.38
N PRO A 99 25.86 -28.74 -44.93
CA PRO A 99 24.58 -28.73 -44.23
C PRO A 99 24.02 -30.15 -43.99
N SER A 100 23.36 -30.37 -42.85
CA SER A 100 22.61 -31.62 -42.60
C SER A 100 21.59 -31.86 -43.72
N GLY A 101 21.53 -33.07 -44.27
CA GLY A 101 20.70 -33.34 -45.43
C GLY A 101 20.87 -34.73 -46.02
N THR A 102 20.08 -35.02 -47.05
CA THR A 102 20.24 -36.24 -47.85
C THR A 102 21.13 -35.93 -49.05
N TYR A 103 22.24 -36.64 -49.14
CA TYR A 103 23.19 -36.58 -50.23
C TYR A 103 22.99 -37.78 -51.13
N LEU A 104 23.01 -37.55 -52.44
CA LEU A 104 23.12 -38.64 -53.39
C LEU A 104 24.58 -38.70 -53.86
N ILE A 105 25.18 -39.86 -53.63
CA ILE A 105 26.53 -40.16 -54.08
C ILE A 105 26.40 -41.12 -55.25
N ASN A 106 26.74 -40.66 -56.43
CA ASN A 106 26.70 -41.43 -57.65
C ASN A 106 28.13 -41.88 -57.98
N ILE A 107 28.33 -43.19 -57.97
CA ILE A 107 29.63 -43.81 -58.26
C ILE A 107 29.56 -44.39 -59.66
N LEU A 108 30.42 -43.91 -60.54
CA LEU A 108 30.55 -44.37 -61.92
C LEU A 108 31.93 -44.98 -62.10
N MET A 109 32.02 -46.17 -62.66
CA MET A 109 33.27 -46.85 -62.98
C MET A 109 33.33 -47.12 -64.47
N GLU A 110 34.37 -46.63 -65.13
CA GLU A 110 34.69 -46.94 -66.52
C GLU A 110 35.71 -48.09 -66.51
N TYR A 111 35.37 -49.19 -67.17
CA TYR A 111 36.27 -50.31 -67.39
C TYR A 111 36.57 -50.42 -68.90
N ARG A 112 37.85 -50.41 -69.25
CA ARG A 112 38.33 -50.55 -70.63
C ARG A 112 39.15 -51.83 -70.78
N ALA A 113 38.68 -52.74 -71.61
CA ALA A 113 39.39 -53.97 -71.98
C ALA A 113 39.25 -54.22 -73.47
N GLU A 114 40.35 -54.59 -74.15
CA GLU A 114 40.37 -55.05 -75.54
C GLU A 114 39.60 -54.16 -76.55
N GLY A 115 39.66 -52.84 -76.37
CA GLY A 115 39.00 -51.86 -77.24
C GLY A 115 37.51 -51.61 -76.93
N GLN A 116 36.95 -52.28 -75.92
CA GLN A 116 35.59 -52.03 -75.42
C GLN A 116 35.61 -51.21 -74.13
N VAL A 117 34.61 -50.32 -73.99
CA VAL A 117 34.39 -49.51 -72.79
C VAL A 117 33.08 -49.93 -72.15
N GLN A 118 33.12 -50.31 -70.88
CA GLN A 118 31.94 -50.65 -70.07
C GLN A 118 31.83 -49.68 -68.90
N TRP A 119 30.60 -49.26 -68.59
CA TRP A 119 30.32 -48.38 -67.47
C TRP A 119 29.49 -49.10 -66.43
N TYR A 120 29.91 -49.02 -65.18
CA TYR A 120 29.16 -49.47 -64.02
C TYR A 120 28.73 -48.26 -63.21
N GLN A 121 27.47 -48.21 -62.79
CA GLN A 121 26.95 -47.11 -61.99
C GLN A 121 26.25 -47.65 -60.74
N GLN A 122 26.54 -47.03 -59.59
CA GLN A 122 25.82 -47.29 -58.35
C GLN A 122 25.45 -45.96 -57.69
N ASN A 123 24.17 -45.80 -57.36
CA ASN A 123 23.69 -44.67 -56.55
C ASN A 123 23.65 -45.08 -55.07
N ILE A 124 24.24 -44.27 -54.21
CA ILE A 124 24.19 -44.42 -52.76
C ILE A 124 23.52 -43.19 -52.18
N LYS A 125 22.44 -43.41 -51.43
CA LYS A 125 21.77 -42.36 -50.68
C LYS A 125 22.35 -42.31 -49.28
N VAL A 126 22.97 -41.20 -48.92
CA VAL A 126 23.59 -40.99 -47.61
C VAL A 126 22.87 -39.85 -46.90
N LYS A 127 22.31 -40.11 -45.72
CA LYS A 127 21.64 -39.08 -44.91
C LYS A 127 22.60 -38.62 -43.82
N VAL A 128 23.01 -37.35 -43.87
CA VAL A 128 23.83 -36.69 -42.85
C VAL A 128 22.87 -36.01 -41.88
N ILE A 129 22.79 -36.49 -40.63
CA ILE A 129 21.81 -36.05 -39.63
C ILE A 129 22.44 -35.25 -38.47
N GLY A 130 23.75 -34.94 -38.55
CA GLY A 130 24.50 -34.16 -37.56
C GLY A 130 25.84 -34.80 -37.17
N TYR A 131 26.71 -34.05 -36.48
CA TYR A 131 27.99 -34.54 -35.97
C TYR A 131 27.87 -35.00 -34.51
N TYR A 132 28.45 -36.16 -34.18
CA TYR A 132 28.41 -36.79 -32.84
C TYR A 132 28.92 -35.87 -31.70
N GLY A 133 29.79 -34.91 -32.01
CA GLY A 133 30.27 -33.91 -31.05
C GLY A 133 29.29 -32.76 -30.77
N ASP A 134 28.42 -32.41 -31.71
CA ASP A 134 27.56 -31.23 -31.62
C ASP A 134 26.27 -31.52 -30.84
N THR A 135 25.72 -32.74 -30.93
CA THR A 135 24.50 -33.13 -30.20
C THR A 135 24.70 -33.08 -28.68
N SER A 136 25.85 -33.56 -28.17
CA SER A 136 26.17 -33.50 -26.74
C SER A 136 26.34 -32.05 -26.26
N ILE A 137 26.95 -31.19 -27.08
CA ILE A 137 27.10 -29.75 -26.80
C ILE A 137 25.74 -29.04 -26.78
N LEU A 138 24.82 -29.39 -27.71
CA LEU A 138 23.46 -28.85 -27.75
C LEU A 138 22.68 -29.20 -26.49
N ILE A 139 22.75 -30.44 -26.01
CA ILE A 139 22.10 -30.87 -24.76
C ILE A 139 22.68 -30.09 -23.57
N MET A 140 24.01 -30.00 -23.45
CA MET A 140 24.66 -29.22 -22.37
C MET A 140 24.27 -27.74 -22.41
N ARG A 141 24.14 -27.15 -23.60
CA ARG A 141 23.66 -25.76 -23.77
C ARG A 141 22.21 -25.61 -23.33
N ALA A 142 21.35 -26.54 -23.69
CA ALA A 142 19.95 -26.55 -23.28
C ALA A 142 19.82 -26.64 -21.74
N GLU A 143 20.62 -27.49 -21.09
CA GLU A 143 20.68 -27.60 -19.63
C GLU A 143 21.16 -26.31 -18.95
N SER A 144 22.21 -25.69 -19.48
CA SER A 144 22.73 -24.42 -18.97
C SER A 144 21.69 -23.30 -19.06
N LEU A 145 20.96 -23.21 -20.19
CA LEU A 145 19.85 -22.28 -20.36
C LEU A 145 18.70 -22.60 -19.39
N LEU A 146 18.34 -23.87 -19.21
CA LEU A 146 17.30 -24.29 -18.27
C LEU A 146 17.62 -23.86 -16.84
N TYR A 147 18.87 -24.06 -16.41
CA TYR A 147 19.35 -23.64 -15.10
C TYR A 147 19.25 -22.12 -14.92
N ASN A 148 19.73 -21.34 -15.90
CA ASN A 148 19.68 -19.88 -15.86
C ASN A 148 18.24 -19.34 -15.84
N THR A 149 17.36 -19.88 -16.68
CA THR A 149 15.94 -19.50 -16.73
C THR A 149 15.25 -19.82 -15.40
N SER A 150 15.55 -20.98 -14.79
CA SER A 150 15.01 -21.38 -13.48
C SER A 150 15.48 -20.45 -12.35
N MET A 151 16.77 -20.08 -12.34
CA MET A 151 17.30 -19.13 -11.36
C MET A 151 16.62 -17.76 -11.47
N ASN A 152 16.42 -17.26 -12.70
CA ASN A 152 15.71 -15.99 -12.93
C ASN A 152 14.25 -16.06 -12.47
N LEU A 153 13.56 -17.18 -12.70
CA LEU A 153 12.20 -17.39 -12.18
C LEU A 153 12.17 -17.27 -10.64
N SER A 154 13.11 -17.89 -9.93
CA SER A 154 13.18 -17.78 -8.46
C SER A 154 13.46 -16.36 -7.97
N ILE A 155 14.14 -15.51 -8.76
CA ILE A 155 14.30 -14.09 -8.45
C ILE A 155 12.97 -13.35 -8.65
N LEU A 156 12.31 -13.57 -9.78
CA LEU A 156 11.00 -12.97 -10.09
C LEU A 156 9.94 -13.32 -9.03
N GLU A 157 9.90 -14.57 -8.59
CA GLU A 157 8.94 -15.03 -7.57
C GLU A 157 9.19 -14.34 -6.22
N ARG A 158 10.45 -14.19 -5.80
CA ARG A 158 10.79 -13.47 -4.57
C ARG A 158 10.41 -11.99 -4.64
N GLU A 159 10.68 -11.34 -5.77
CA GLU A 159 10.30 -9.93 -5.97
C GLU A 159 8.78 -9.75 -5.99
N ARG A 160 8.06 -10.65 -6.68
CA ARG A 160 6.59 -10.70 -6.66
C ARG A 160 6.06 -10.88 -5.24
N ASP A 161 6.58 -11.84 -4.48
CA ASP A 161 6.10 -12.13 -3.13
C ASP A 161 6.37 -10.98 -2.16
N PHE A 162 7.50 -10.30 -2.30
CA PHE A 162 7.78 -9.04 -1.60
C PHE A 162 6.72 -7.96 -1.93
N LEU A 163 6.40 -7.77 -3.21
CA LEU A 163 5.39 -6.81 -3.64
C LEU A 163 3.99 -7.16 -3.14
N LYS A 164 3.61 -8.44 -3.14
CA LYS A 164 2.37 -8.92 -2.50
C LYS A 164 2.37 -8.63 -1.00
N GLY A 165 3.50 -8.84 -0.32
CA GLY A 165 3.68 -8.55 1.11
C GLY A 165 3.44 -7.09 1.48
N ILE A 166 3.66 -6.15 0.56
CA ILE A 166 3.36 -4.72 0.74
C ILE A 166 2.02 -4.29 0.11
N GLY A 167 1.16 -5.27 -0.22
CA GLY A 167 -0.20 -5.07 -0.73
C GLY A 167 -0.30 -4.66 -2.19
N ALA A 168 0.76 -4.81 -3.00
CA ALA A 168 0.70 -4.46 -4.42
C ALA A 168 -0.07 -5.52 -5.23
N ASN A 169 -0.80 -5.07 -6.26
CA ASN A 169 -1.47 -5.98 -7.20
C ASN A 169 -0.46 -6.54 -8.22
N THR A 170 -0.29 -7.86 -8.23
CA THR A 170 0.65 -8.57 -9.12
C THR A 170 -0.03 -9.60 -10.01
N SER A 171 -1.35 -9.48 -10.25
CA SER A 171 -2.14 -10.49 -10.98
C SER A 171 -1.61 -10.77 -12.39
N SER A 172 -1.12 -9.75 -13.09
CA SER A 172 -0.50 -9.87 -14.41
C SER A 172 0.82 -10.65 -14.37
N ILE A 173 1.66 -10.39 -13.35
CA ILE A 173 2.91 -11.12 -13.12
C ILE A 173 2.66 -12.59 -12.80
N ASP A 174 1.60 -12.90 -12.05
CA ASP A 174 1.25 -14.28 -11.70
C ASP A 174 0.98 -15.13 -12.97
N LEU A 175 0.30 -14.57 -13.96
CA LEU A 175 0.06 -15.22 -15.26
C LEU A 175 1.36 -15.47 -16.02
N ILE A 176 2.27 -14.49 -16.05
CA ILE A 176 3.56 -14.60 -16.74
C ILE A 176 4.44 -15.66 -16.07
N ILE A 177 4.50 -15.68 -14.73
CA ILE A 177 5.25 -16.70 -13.97
C ILE A 177 4.70 -18.10 -14.24
N SER A 178 3.37 -18.27 -14.31
CA SER A 178 2.77 -19.57 -14.67
C SER A 178 3.25 -20.06 -16.04
N GLY A 179 3.22 -19.19 -17.06
CA GLY A 179 3.71 -19.52 -18.39
C GLY A 179 5.21 -19.84 -18.43
N ILE A 180 6.03 -19.11 -17.66
CA ILE A 180 7.46 -19.40 -17.52
C ILE A 180 7.68 -20.80 -16.90
N ARG A 181 6.92 -21.17 -15.86
CA ARG A 181 7.01 -22.49 -15.22
C ARG A 181 6.64 -23.62 -16.18
N GLU A 182 5.56 -23.45 -16.95
CA GLU A 182 5.13 -24.42 -17.96
C GLU A 182 6.18 -24.62 -19.05
N ASN A 183 6.80 -23.53 -19.53
CA ASN A 183 7.85 -23.59 -20.53
C ASN A 183 9.13 -24.23 -20.01
N ILE A 184 9.56 -23.92 -18.77
CA ILE A 184 10.70 -24.57 -18.11
C ILE A 184 10.46 -26.08 -17.99
N THR A 185 9.26 -26.48 -17.57
CA THR A 185 8.88 -27.90 -17.44
C THR A 185 8.94 -28.60 -18.80
N SER A 186 8.30 -28.02 -19.81
CA SER A 186 8.28 -28.55 -21.18
C SER A 186 9.69 -28.66 -21.77
N ALA A 187 10.55 -27.66 -21.56
CA ALA A 187 11.94 -27.70 -22.01
C ALA A 187 12.76 -28.78 -21.27
N GLY A 188 12.54 -28.96 -19.97
CA GLY A 188 13.17 -30.00 -19.16
C GLY A 188 12.82 -31.41 -19.66
N GLU A 189 11.55 -31.65 -20.02
CA GLU A 189 11.10 -32.92 -20.60
C GLU A 189 11.75 -33.20 -21.97
N LEU A 190 11.88 -32.18 -22.82
CA LEU A 190 12.54 -32.28 -24.12
C LEU A 190 14.04 -32.57 -23.98
N ILE A 191 14.73 -31.95 -23.00
CA ILE A 191 16.14 -32.23 -22.70
C ILE A 191 16.32 -33.67 -22.21
N SER A 192 15.45 -34.13 -21.30
CA SER A 192 15.46 -35.50 -20.79
C SER A 192 15.24 -36.52 -21.92
N SER A 193 14.26 -36.25 -22.79
CA SER A 193 13.96 -37.07 -23.97
C SER A 193 15.12 -37.09 -24.97
N SER A 194 15.76 -35.93 -25.20
CA SER A 194 16.95 -35.81 -26.03
C SER A 194 18.11 -36.68 -25.53
N LYS A 195 18.37 -36.67 -24.21
CA LYS A 195 19.38 -37.55 -23.59
C LYS A 195 19.07 -39.03 -23.77
N ASN A 196 17.80 -39.42 -23.68
CA ASN A 196 17.38 -40.80 -23.91
C ASN A 196 17.62 -41.24 -25.36
N GLU A 197 17.30 -40.38 -26.34
CA GLU A 197 17.55 -40.65 -27.76
C GLU A 197 19.05 -40.68 -28.08
N LEU A 198 19.86 -39.85 -27.43
CA LEU A 198 21.33 -39.90 -27.53
C LEU A 198 21.86 -41.26 -27.07
N ASN A 199 21.39 -41.76 -25.92
CA ASN A 199 21.79 -43.07 -25.39
C ASN A 199 21.35 -44.25 -26.27
N ARG A 200 20.29 -44.06 -27.07
CA ARG A 200 19.81 -45.04 -28.06
C ARG A 200 20.56 -44.96 -29.41
N GLY A 201 21.49 -44.01 -29.56
CA GLY A 201 22.21 -43.78 -30.82
C GLY A 201 21.38 -43.04 -31.88
N ASN A 202 20.24 -42.44 -31.50
CA ASN A 202 19.38 -41.67 -32.40
C ASN A 202 19.76 -40.18 -32.37
N TYR A 203 20.92 -39.86 -32.94
CA TYR A 203 21.53 -38.52 -32.85
C TYR A 203 20.68 -37.41 -33.50
N GLY A 204 19.95 -37.74 -34.57
CA GLY A 204 19.10 -36.77 -35.27
C GLY A 204 17.91 -36.31 -34.42
N GLU A 205 17.21 -37.26 -33.80
CA GLU A 205 16.09 -36.94 -32.92
C GLU A 205 16.57 -36.26 -31.64
N ALA A 206 17.69 -36.72 -31.06
CA ALA A 206 18.31 -36.06 -29.92
C ALA A 206 18.64 -34.59 -30.23
N SER A 207 19.22 -34.29 -31.39
CA SER A 207 19.52 -32.92 -31.81
C SER A 207 18.27 -32.07 -31.99
N TYR A 208 17.24 -32.60 -32.66
CA TYR A 208 15.97 -31.90 -32.87
C TYR A 208 15.28 -31.52 -31.55
N LEU A 209 15.21 -32.46 -30.60
CA LEU A 209 14.61 -32.23 -29.28
C LEU A 209 15.39 -31.19 -28.46
N ALA A 210 16.72 -31.23 -28.50
CA ALA A 210 17.57 -30.25 -27.81
C ALA A 210 17.41 -28.84 -28.38
N GLU A 211 17.36 -28.69 -29.71
CA GLU A 211 17.12 -27.39 -30.36
C GLU A 211 15.73 -26.83 -30.06
N LYS A 212 14.71 -27.68 -30.02
CA LYS A 212 13.36 -27.29 -29.61
C LYS A 212 13.33 -26.79 -28.17
N ALA A 213 14.03 -27.47 -27.25
CA ALA A 213 14.18 -27.01 -25.87
C ALA A 213 14.88 -25.65 -25.78
N ILE A 214 15.98 -25.45 -26.52
CA ILE A 214 16.68 -24.17 -26.60
C ILE A 214 15.76 -23.06 -27.12
N SER A 215 14.95 -23.34 -28.14
CA SER A 215 13.98 -22.38 -28.69
C SER A 215 12.96 -21.93 -27.64
N ILE A 216 12.37 -22.87 -26.89
CA ILE A 216 11.43 -22.58 -25.79
C ILE A 216 12.10 -21.77 -24.68
N LEU A 217 13.34 -22.12 -24.31
CA LEU A 217 14.07 -21.41 -23.26
C LEU A 217 14.41 -19.97 -23.68
N ASN A 218 14.81 -19.76 -24.94
CA ASN A 218 15.09 -18.44 -25.47
C ASN A 218 13.83 -17.56 -25.56
N SER A 219 12.69 -18.12 -25.96
CA SER A 219 11.42 -17.36 -25.94
C SER A 219 10.99 -17.02 -24.51
N THR A 220 11.23 -17.93 -23.56
CA THR A 220 10.93 -17.74 -22.13
C THR A 220 11.79 -16.64 -21.49
N LEU A 221 13.03 -16.45 -21.94
CA LEU A 221 13.86 -15.33 -21.49
C LEU A 221 13.23 -13.96 -21.81
N ASN A 222 12.50 -13.84 -22.92
CA ASN A 222 11.77 -12.62 -23.24
C ASN A 222 10.62 -12.38 -22.24
N SER A 223 9.86 -13.43 -21.90
CA SER A 223 8.81 -13.36 -20.87
C SER A 223 9.36 -12.96 -19.50
N ILE A 224 10.57 -13.41 -19.14
CA ILE A 224 11.26 -13.00 -17.91
C ILE A 224 11.55 -11.50 -17.92
N ASN A 225 12.02 -10.94 -19.05
CA ASN A 225 12.32 -9.52 -19.14
C ASN A 225 11.04 -8.67 -19.04
N ILE A 226 9.95 -9.10 -19.69
CA ILE A 226 8.64 -8.45 -19.56
C ILE A 226 8.17 -8.44 -18.10
N ALA A 227 8.29 -9.58 -17.40
CA ALA A 227 7.95 -9.66 -15.98
C ALA A 227 8.80 -8.74 -15.11
N LYS A 228 10.12 -8.62 -15.39
CA LYS A 228 11.01 -7.70 -14.67
C LYS A 228 10.57 -6.23 -14.86
N ASP A 229 10.24 -5.83 -16.08
CA ASP A 229 9.79 -4.46 -16.37
C ASP A 229 8.45 -4.16 -15.70
N GLU A 230 7.52 -5.11 -15.71
CA GLU A 230 6.22 -4.96 -15.07
C GLU A 230 6.33 -4.92 -13.54
N LEU A 231 7.19 -5.76 -12.92
CA LEU A 231 7.50 -5.66 -11.48
C LEU A 231 8.09 -4.29 -11.11
N LYS A 232 8.97 -3.74 -11.96
CA LYS A 232 9.54 -2.40 -11.76
C LYS A 232 8.46 -1.32 -11.84
N ASN A 233 7.52 -1.44 -12.76
CA ASN A 233 6.39 -0.52 -12.90
C ASN A 233 5.46 -0.59 -11.68
N ILE A 234 5.09 -1.80 -11.24
CA ILE A 234 4.27 -2.02 -10.04
C ILE A 234 4.97 -1.44 -8.80
N SER A 235 6.27 -1.74 -8.63
CA SER A 235 7.07 -1.18 -7.53
C SER A 235 7.07 0.35 -7.55
N SER A 236 7.18 0.97 -8.73
CA SER A 236 7.23 2.42 -8.85
C SER A 236 5.86 3.04 -8.56
N ALA A 237 4.78 2.44 -9.06
CA ALA A 237 3.41 2.85 -8.78
C ALA A 237 3.09 2.77 -7.28
N ARG A 238 3.45 1.66 -6.62
CA ARG A 238 3.23 1.49 -5.18
C ARG A 238 4.03 2.50 -4.35
N LYS A 239 5.28 2.79 -4.72
CA LYS A 239 6.07 3.86 -4.07
C LYS A 239 5.39 5.22 -4.17
N ALA A 240 4.83 5.56 -5.34
CA ALA A 240 4.11 6.81 -5.52
C ALA A 240 2.80 6.86 -4.71
N GLU A 241 2.08 5.74 -4.63
CA GLU A 241 0.85 5.61 -3.86
C GLU A 241 1.09 5.78 -2.36
N ILE A 242 2.02 5.03 -1.76
CA ILE A 242 2.35 5.14 -0.33
C ILE A 242 2.84 6.55 0.01
N LYS A 243 3.61 7.19 -0.88
CA LYS A 243 4.01 8.59 -0.71
C LYS A 243 2.80 9.52 -0.63
N LYS A 244 1.83 9.37 -1.55
CA LYS A 244 0.60 10.18 -1.57
C LYS A 244 -0.27 9.93 -0.35
N GLU A 245 -0.35 8.68 0.11
CA GLU A 245 -1.05 8.29 1.33
C GLU A 245 -0.42 8.96 2.56
N ALA A 246 0.91 8.89 2.69
CA ALA A 246 1.64 9.57 3.77
C ALA A 246 1.46 11.10 3.74
N GLU A 247 1.48 11.71 2.55
CA GLU A 247 1.20 13.15 2.39
C GLU A 247 -0.21 13.50 2.88
N SER A 248 -1.20 12.70 2.49
CA SER A 248 -2.60 12.89 2.89
C SER A 248 -2.78 12.74 4.41
N SER A 249 -2.16 11.72 5.02
CA SER A 249 -2.21 11.47 6.46
C SER A 249 -1.57 12.60 7.26
N ILE A 250 -0.42 13.13 6.81
CA ILE A 250 0.23 14.28 7.46
C ILE A 250 -0.66 15.53 7.39
N ILE A 251 -1.25 15.82 6.23
CA ILE A 251 -2.11 17.00 6.06
C ILE A 251 -3.32 16.90 6.99
N ALA A 252 -3.96 15.73 7.05
CA ALA A 252 -5.09 15.47 7.95
C ALA A 252 -4.70 15.64 9.42
N ALA A 253 -3.62 15.02 9.85
CA ALA A 253 -3.11 15.15 11.22
C ALA A 253 -2.78 16.60 11.55
N ARG A 254 -2.05 17.32 10.67
CA ARG A 254 -1.67 18.72 10.86
C ARG A 254 -2.88 19.63 11.03
N SER A 255 -3.92 19.43 10.20
CA SER A 255 -5.15 20.21 10.27
C SER A 255 -5.84 20.05 11.62
N ARG A 256 -5.98 18.82 12.13
CA ARG A 256 -6.59 18.57 13.44
C ARG A 256 -5.74 19.11 14.59
N VAL A 257 -4.42 18.92 14.54
CA VAL A 257 -3.50 19.48 15.54
C VAL A 257 -3.63 21.00 15.63
N TYR A 258 -3.70 21.70 14.49
CA TYR A 258 -3.86 23.16 14.46
C TYR A 258 -5.18 23.60 15.12
N THR A 259 -6.29 22.91 14.83
CA THR A 259 -7.60 23.19 15.45
C THR A 259 -7.53 23.04 16.97
N ILE A 260 -7.00 21.91 17.47
CA ILE A 260 -6.88 21.68 18.91
C ILE A 260 -5.93 22.68 19.55
N TRP A 261 -4.83 23.03 18.88
CA TRP A 261 -3.88 24.01 19.41
C TRP A 261 -4.54 25.37 19.62
N ASN A 262 -5.34 25.83 18.66
CA ASN A 262 -6.10 27.08 18.81
C ASN A 262 -7.10 27.02 19.95
N GLU A 263 -7.82 25.91 20.12
CA GLU A 263 -8.77 25.74 21.24
C GLU A 263 -8.06 25.69 22.60
N ALA A 264 -6.95 24.96 22.71
CA ALA A 264 -6.14 24.94 23.92
C ALA A 264 -5.57 26.34 24.24
N GLU A 265 -5.14 27.10 23.24
CA GLU A 265 -4.64 28.46 23.43
C GLU A 265 -5.75 29.44 23.87
N LYS A 266 -6.97 29.31 23.35
CA LYS A 266 -8.14 30.06 23.83
C LYS A 266 -8.39 29.78 25.32
N LEU A 267 -8.46 28.51 25.70
CA LEU A 267 -8.63 28.08 27.10
C LEU A 267 -7.51 28.62 28.01
N LYS A 268 -6.28 28.75 27.50
CA LYS A 268 -5.17 29.36 28.24
C LYS A 268 -5.38 30.85 28.53
N LYS A 269 -5.96 31.59 27.57
CA LYS A 269 -6.19 33.04 27.67
C LYS A 269 -7.42 33.34 28.53
N GLU A 270 -8.46 32.52 28.43
CA GLU A 270 -9.73 32.66 29.14
C GLU A 270 -9.67 32.17 30.60
N ASN A 271 -8.51 32.21 31.24
CA ASN A 271 -8.24 31.67 32.57
C ASN A 271 -8.98 32.44 33.70
N ILE A 272 -10.31 32.33 33.72
CA ILE A 272 -11.25 33.17 34.47
C ILE A 272 -11.63 32.52 35.82
N ILE A 273 -11.29 31.24 36.05
CA ILE A 273 -11.69 30.53 37.28
C ILE A 273 -10.47 29.83 37.91
N SER A 274 -9.57 30.63 38.48
CA SER A 274 -8.23 30.22 38.93
C SER A 274 -8.18 29.22 40.12
N ASN A 275 -9.28 29.01 40.85
CA ASN A 275 -9.27 28.27 42.12
C ASN A 275 -9.86 26.85 42.08
N ASP A 276 -10.31 26.33 40.94
CA ASP A 276 -10.84 24.95 40.86
C ASP A 276 -9.72 23.91 40.64
N LYS A 277 -9.49 23.03 41.63
CA LYS A 277 -8.44 21.99 41.58
C LYS A 277 -8.64 21.00 40.43
N VAL A 278 -9.90 20.64 40.12
CA VAL A 278 -10.22 19.67 39.07
C VAL A 278 -9.95 20.27 37.71
N LEU A 279 -10.43 21.49 37.44
CA LEU A 279 -10.15 22.24 36.23
C LEU A 279 -8.64 22.39 35.99
N ASN A 280 -7.89 22.83 37.02
CA ASN A 280 -6.44 22.98 36.94
C ASN A 280 -5.73 21.65 36.61
N SER A 281 -6.17 20.54 37.22
CA SER A 281 -5.62 19.20 36.92
C SER A 281 -5.91 18.76 35.48
N THR A 282 -7.14 18.96 34.99
CA THR A 282 -7.54 18.61 33.62
C THR A 282 -6.80 19.47 32.59
N MET A 283 -6.63 20.77 32.86
CA MET A 283 -5.82 21.66 32.01
C MET A 283 -4.35 21.20 31.98
N MET A 284 -3.75 20.82 33.11
CA MET A 284 -2.37 20.28 33.11
C MET A 284 -2.25 19.01 32.27
N LYS A 285 -3.24 18.11 32.32
CA LYS A 285 -3.27 16.92 31.46
C LYS A 285 -3.36 17.29 29.99
N LEU A 286 -4.21 18.26 29.64
CA LEU A 286 -4.31 18.76 28.27
C LEU A 286 -2.95 19.27 27.80
N TRP A 287 -2.28 20.12 28.58
CA TRP A 287 -0.95 20.65 28.24
C TRP A 287 0.11 19.57 28.07
N GLY A 288 0.10 18.53 28.91
CA GLY A 288 1.00 17.39 28.77
C GLY A 288 0.76 16.57 27.50
N ILE A 289 -0.50 16.41 27.07
CA ILE A 289 -0.82 15.73 25.82
C ILE A 289 -0.44 16.60 24.62
N MET A 290 -0.67 17.91 24.68
CA MET A 290 -0.34 18.84 23.59
C MET A 290 1.14 18.80 23.21
N SER A 291 2.07 18.78 24.18
CA SER A 291 3.50 18.68 23.87
C SER A 291 3.87 17.36 23.19
N ASN A 292 3.23 16.26 23.59
CA ASN A 292 3.47 14.96 22.98
C ASN A 292 2.90 14.89 21.55
N ILE A 293 1.74 15.52 21.31
CA ILE A 293 1.16 15.68 19.96
C ILE A 293 2.16 16.39 19.04
N THR A 294 2.72 17.52 19.49
CA THR A 294 3.71 18.28 18.71
C THR A 294 4.95 17.44 18.41
N ALA A 295 5.51 16.77 19.41
CA ALA A 295 6.69 15.92 19.23
C ALA A 295 6.42 14.74 18.28
N MET A 296 5.24 14.11 18.38
CA MET A 296 4.86 13.01 17.50
C MET A 296 4.63 13.50 16.06
N MET A 297 4.03 14.68 15.90
CA MET A 297 3.83 15.32 14.60
C MET A 297 5.17 15.69 13.94
N GLU A 298 6.15 16.18 14.70
CA GLU A 298 7.50 16.43 14.20
C GLU A 298 8.18 15.14 13.73
N ARG A 299 8.04 14.04 14.47
CA ARG A 299 8.54 12.72 14.07
C ARG A 299 7.86 12.21 12.79
N ALA A 300 6.54 12.37 12.67
CA ALA A 300 5.81 12.02 11.45
C ALA A 300 6.31 12.81 10.23
N ASN A 301 6.48 14.14 10.37
CA ASN A 301 7.05 14.97 9.31
C ASN A 301 8.49 14.55 8.96
N SER A 302 9.32 14.24 9.96
CA SER A 302 10.70 13.77 9.74
C SER A 302 10.74 12.43 9.01
N ALA A 303 9.87 11.48 9.39
CA ALA A 303 9.72 10.20 8.69
C ALA A 303 9.36 10.40 7.22
N TYR A 304 8.40 11.28 6.92
CA TYR A 304 8.06 11.65 5.55
C TYR A 304 9.22 12.28 4.77
N SER A 305 9.89 13.27 5.35
CA SER A 305 11.03 13.96 4.72
C SER A 305 12.21 13.01 4.46
N SER A 306 12.40 11.99 5.31
CA SER A 306 13.42 10.95 5.14
C SER A 306 13.03 9.84 4.15
N GLY A 307 11.81 9.87 3.61
CA GLY A 307 11.30 8.84 2.68
C GLY A 307 10.75 7.58 3.34
N ASN A 308 10.66 7.54 4.67
CA ASN A 308 10.02 6.45 5.41
C ASN A 308 8.50 6.69 5.53
N TYR A 309 7.80 6.52 4.41
CA TYR A 309 6.38 6.83 4.29
C TYR A 309 5.47 5.94 5.14
N SER A 310 5.79 4.65 5.30
CA SER A 310 5.01 3.75 6.16
C SER A 310 5.04 4.20 7.62
N LEU A 311 6.23 4.50 8.17
CA LEU A 311 6.35 5.04 9.52
C LEU A 311 5.65 6.40 9.65
N SER A 312 5.70 7.23 8.61
CA SER A 312 4.99 8.52 8.60
C SER A 312 3.48 8.35 8.72
N ILE A 313 2.89 7.33 8.09
CA ILE A 313 1.46 7.03 8.17
C ILE A 313 1.12 6.61 9.61
N GLU A 314 1.83 5.62 10.15
CA GLU A 314 1.63 5.11 11.51
C GLU A 314 1.73 6.23 12.57
N LEU A 315 2.75 7.08 12.48
CA LEU A 315 2.90 8.21 13.41
C LEU A 315 1.80 9.26 13.24
N SER A 316 1.29 9.45 12.02
CA SER A 316 0.16 10.37 11.78
C SER A 316 -1.14 9.85 12.39
N GLU A 317 -1.36 8.53 12.35
CA GLU A 317 -2.50 7.87 13.01
C GLU A 317 -2.40 8.00 14.54
N GLU A 318 -1.20 7.80 15.11
CA GLU A 318 -1.00 8.02 16.56
C GLU A 318 -1.24 9.48 16.95
N VAL A 319 -0.78 10.45 16.13
CA VAL A 319 -1.11 11.87 16.34
C VAL A 319 -2.62 12.09 16.37
N ILE A 320 -3.37 11.48 15.45
CA ILE A 320 -4.84 11.57 15.41
C ILE A 320 -5.46 11.00 16.69
N SER A 321 -5.00 9.84 17.17
CA SER A 321 -5.47 9.26 18.44
C SER A 321 -5.18 10.15 19.65
N MET A 322 -4.03 10.80 19.68
CA MET A 322 -3.68 11.76 20.73
C MET A 322 -4.54 13.03 20.67
N VAL A 323 -4.82 13.52 19.46
CA VAL A 323 -5.73 14.64 19.17
C VAL A 323 -7.12 14.34 19.71
N GLU A 324 -7.67 13.15 19.48
CA GLU A 324 -9.00 12.76 20.00
C GLU A 324 -9.05 12.75 21.53
N ARG A 325 -7.96 12.32 22.19
CA ARG A 325 -7.82 12.41 23.65
C ARG A 325 -7.82 13.87 24.12
N ALA A 326 -7.16 14.77 23.40
CA ALA A 326 -7.13 16.19 23.71
C ALA A 326 -8.50 16.86 23.50
N GLU A 327 -9.23 16.53 22.42
CA GLU A 327 -10.61 16.96 22.17
C GLU A 327 -11.53 16.61 23.34
N LYS A 328 -11.43 15.37 23.86
CA LYS A 328 -12.20 14.94 25.03
C LYS A 328 -11.90 15.78 26.27
N LEU A 329 -10.61 16.04 26.55
CA LEU A 329 -10.23 16.89 27.68
C LEU A 329 -10.73 18.33 27.53
N ILE A 330 -10.73 18.88 26.31
CA ILE A 330 -11.28 20.20 26.02
C ILE A 330 -12.78 20.24 26.31
N SER A 331 -13.53 19.22 25.90
CA SER A 331 -14.96 19.09 26.23
C SER A 331 -15.18 19.06 27.75
N ASP A 332 -14.43 18.21 28.46
CA ASP A 332 -14.51 18.10 29.93
C ASP A 332 -14.20 19.44 30.63
N ILE A 333 -13.27 20.23 30.07
CA ILE A 333 -12.92 21.57 30.55
C ILE A 333 -14.10 22.54 30.35
N TYR A 334 -14.68 22.60 29.15
CA TYR A 334 -15.82 23.48 28.87
C TYR A 334 -17.03 23.13 29.75
N ASP A 335 -17.32 21.84 29.93
CA ASP A 335 -18.41 21.38 30.81
C ASP A 335 -18.16 21.81 32.26
N ARG A 336 -16.92 21.69 32.75
CA ARG A 336 -16.56 22.15 34.10
C ARG A 336 -16.66 23.66 34.26
N ILE A 337 -16.23 24.44 33.27
CA ILE A 337 -16.36 25.91 33.27
C ILE A 337 -17.84 26.31 33.32
N ASN A 338 -18.68 25.69 32.49
CA ASN A 338 -20.12 25.94 32.49
C ASN A 338 -20.75 25.64 33.86
N LEU A 339 -20.41 24.51 34.47
CA LEU A 339 -20.89 24.14 35.80
C LEU A 339 -20.47 25.16 36.87
N LEU A 340 -19.22 25.61 36.86
CA LEU A 340 -18.70 26.61 37.81
C LEU A 340 -19.37 27.98 37.62
N ASN A 341 -19.66 28.37 36.38
CA ASN A 341 -20.41 29.58 36.08
C ASN A 341 -21.85 29.52 36.60
N VAL A 342 -22.51 28.36 36.47
CA VAL A 342 -23.85 28.15 37.05
C VAL A 342 -23.79 28.23 38.57
N LYS A 343 -22.83 27.55 39.21
CA LYS A 343 -22.61 27.62 40.66
C LYS A 343 -22.50 29.07 41.16
N ASN A 344 -21.61 29.86 40.56
CA ASN A 344 -21.39 31.24 40.99
C ASN A 344 -22.65 32.11 40.83
N LYS A 345 -23.41 31.93 39.75
CA LYS A 345 -24.69 32.63 39.53
C LYS A 345 -25.73 32.25 40.57
N VAL A 346 -25.87 30.96 40.86
CA VAL A 346 -26.82 30.43 41.86
C VAL A 346 -26.49 30.94 43.25
N GLU A 347 -25.23 30.86 43.67
CA GLU A 347 -24.79 31.34 45.00
C GLU A 347 -25.06 32.86 45.16
N ALA A 348 -24.74 33.66 44.13
CA ALA A 348 -25.03 35.09 44.12
C ALA A 348 -26.54 35.37 44.21
N GLN A 349 -27.36 34.59 43.48
CA GLN A 349 -28.81 34.75 43.49
C GLN A 349 -29.42 34.34 44.84
N VAL A 350 -28.99 33.22 45.44
CA VAL A 350 -29.45 32.80 46.76
C VAL A 350 -29.10 33.83 47.83
N ASN A 351 -27.87 34.37 47.83
CA ASN A 351 -27.47 35.40 48.79
C ASN A 351 -28.28 36.70 48.64
N ARG A 352 -28.58 37.09 47.39
CA ARG A 352 -29.44 38.25 47.10
C ARG A 352 -30.87 38.02 47.58
N THR A 353 -31.45 36.86 47.28
CA THR A 353 -32.80 36.47 47.70
C THR A 353 -32.90 36.45 49.23
N GLU A 354 -31.93 35.86 49.93
CA GLU A 354 -31.87 35.87 51.41
C GLU A 354 -31.87 37.30 51.99
N SER A 355 -31.04 38.19 51.42
CA SER A 355 -30.96 39.58 51.85
C SER A 355 -32.29 40.32 51.65
N LEU A 356 -33.01 40.05 50.56
CA LEU A 356 -34.32 40.64 50.29
C LEU A 356 -35.40 40.11 51.26
N ILE A 357 -35.40 38.82 51.59
CA ILE A 357 -36.30 38.26 52.62
C ILE A 357 -36.08 38.98 53.95
N ALA A 358 -34.83 39.11 54.38
CA ALA A 358 -34.48 39.77 55.64
C ALA A 358 -34.95 41.24 55.65
N TYR A 359 -34.76 41.97 54.55
CA TYR A 359 -35.26 43.34 54.41
C TYR A 359 -36.80 43.43 54.48
N CYS A 360 -37.51 42.50 53.83
CA CYS A 360 -38.98 42.45 53.90
C CYS A 360 -39.47 42.20 55.32
N ARG A 361 -38.86 41.24 56.04
CA ARG A 361 -39.19 40.93 57.44
C ARG A 361 -39.00 42.14 58.35
N GLU A 362 -37.86 42.81 58.22
CA GLU A 362 -37.55 43.98 59.05
C GLU A 362 -38.49 45.14 58.74
N SER A 363 -38.80 45.37 57.46
CA SER A 363 -39.78 46.37 57.05
C SER A 363 -41.16 46.08 57.63
N LEU A 364 -41.65 44.84 57.56
CA LEU A 364 -42.95 44.46 58.13
C LEU A 364 -43.00 44.68 59.64
N ARG A 365 -41.93 44.32 60.37
CA ARG A 365 -41.81 44.59 61.82
C ARG A 365 -41.88 46.08 62.13
N SER A 366 -41.21 46.91 61.33
CA SER A 366 -41.23 48.37 61.49
C SER A 366 -42.60 48.98 61.21
N ILE A 367 -43.31 48.50 60.19
CA ILE A 367 -44.59 49.09 59.74
C ILE A 367 -45.75 48.67 60.65
N TYR A 368 -45.69 47.45 61.22
CA TYR A 368 -46.80 46.83 61.96
C TYR A 368 -47.42 47.72 63.06
N PRO A 369 -46.66 48.37 63.96
CA PRO A 369 -47.23 49.22 65.00
C PRO A 369 -48.14 50.32 64.42
N THR A 370 -47.72 50.90 63.30
CA THR A 370 -48.39 52.02 62.63
C THR A 370 -49.65 51.60 61.87
N ILE A 371 -49.68 50.38 61.31
CA ILE A 371 -50.82 49.89 60.51
C ILE A 371 -51.80 49.00 61.29
N SER A 372 -51.49 48.68 62.56
CA SER A 372 -52.23 47.74 63.40
C SER A 372 -53.73 48.05 63.58
N TRP A 373 -54.14 49.30 63.36
CA TRP A 373 -55.54 49.75 63.40
C TRP A 373 -56.36 49.32 62.17
N ASN A 374 -55.71 48.95 61.05
CA ASN A 374 -56.36 48.61 59.79
C ASN A 374 -56.38 47.09 59.57
N LYS A 375 -57.54 46.46 59.74
CA LYS A 375 -57.72 44.99 59.60
C LYS A 375 -57.30 44.46 58.23
N THR A 376 -57.53 45.21 57.15
CA THR A 376 -57.15 44.82 55.78
C THR A 376 -55.63 44.85 55.62
N ALA A 377 -54.96 45.85 56.18
CA ALA A 377 -53.49 45.95 56.16
C ALA A 377 -52.83 44.84 56.99
N VAL A 378 -53.40 44.50 58.15
CA VAL A 378 -52.94 43.38 58.98
C VAL A 378 -53.08 42.04 58.24
N SER A 379 -54.22 41.79 57.59
CA SER A 379 -54.42 40.56 56.80
C SER A 379 -53.44 40.45 55.63
N ALA A 380 -53.17 41.54 54.92
CA ALA A 380 -52.19 41.57 53.84
C ALA A 380 -50.75 41.32 54.36
N MET A 381 -50.42 41.87 55.54
CA MET A 381 -49.14 41.59 56.20
C MET A 381 -48.98 40.12 56.62
N GLU A 382 -50.04 39.49 57.14
CA GLU A 382 -50.03 38.05 57.48
C GLU A 382 -49.83 37.19 56.23
N GLU A 383 -50.46 37.54 55.11
CA GLU A 383 -50.27 36.85 53.82
C GLU A 383 -48.84 37.01 53.27
N ILE A 384 -48.26 38.21 53.39
CA ILE A 384 -46.85 38.43 53.06
C ILE A 384 -45.94 37.58 53.96
N ASN A 385 -46.18 37.56 55.28
CA ASN A 385 -45.38 36.76 56.20
C ASN A 385 -45.44 35.26 55.87
N ARG A 386 -46.62 34.72 55.57
CA ARG A 386 -46.77 33.32 55.12
C ARG A 386 -45.95 33.05 53.85
N THR A 387 -46.00 33.96 52.89
CA THR A 387 -45.24 33.84 51.64
C THR A 387 -43.72 33.88 51.88
N LEU A 388 -43.27 34.70 52.83
CA LEU A 388 -41.86 34.75 53.25
C LEU A 388 -41.43 33.47 53.99
N ASP A 389 -42.29 32.88 54.82
CA ASP A 389 -42.01 31.60 55.50
C ASP A 389 -41.81 30.46 54.48
N GLU A 390 -42.69 30.38 53.48
CA GLU A 390 -42.57 29.42 52.36
C GLU A 390 -41.29 29.66 51.54
N ALA A 391 -40.99 30.92 51.24
CA ALA A 391 -39.80 31.30 50.50
C ALA A 391 -38.50 30.94 51.27
N GLU A 392 -38.46 31.12 52.59
CA GLU A 392 -37.32 30.73 53.42
C GLU A 392 -37.13 29.20 53.44
N ALA A 393 -38.21 28.42 53.48
CA ALA A 393 -38.14 26.97 53.43
C ALA A 393 -37.56 26.46 52.10
N GLU A 394 -38.02 27.03 50.98
CA GLU A 394 -37.49 26.74 49.64
C GLU A 394 -36.04 27.22 49.46
N LEU A 395 -35.67 28.36 50.06
CA LEU A 395 -34.30 28.86 50.04
C LEU A 395 -33.34 27.90 50.77
N ARG A 396 -33.76 27.32 51.90
CA ARG A 396 -33.00 26.27 52.60
C ARG A 396 -32.83 25.03 51.75
N LYS A 397 -33.87 24.63 51.00
CA LYS A 397 -33.79 23.53 50.03
C LYS A 397 -32.78 23.84 48.92
N ALA A 398 -32.80 25.05 48.36
CA ALA A 398 -31.82 25.49 47.37
C ALA A 398 -30.39 25.45 47.91
N ARG A 399 -30.15 25.86 49.17
CA ARG A 399 -28.84 25.76 49.83
C ARG A 399 -28.35 24.31 49.98
N SER A 400 -29.24 23.43 50.42
CA SER A 400 -28.91 22.00 50.51
C SER A 400 -28.52 21.42 49.16
N LEU A 401 -29.19 21.84 48.07
CA LEU A 401 -28.84 21.42 46.71
C LEU A 401 -27.48 21.98 46.23
N ILE A 402 -27.13 23.21 46.63
CA ILE A 402 -25.79 23.78 46.37
C ILE A 402 -24.71 22.98 47.10
N GLU A 403 -24.94 22.63 48.36
CA GLU A 403 -24.02 21.80 49.17
C GLU A 403 -23.86 20.40 48.58
N SER A 404 -24.94 19.81 48.04
CA SER A 404 -24.89 18.52 47.36
C SER A 404 -24.37 18.59 45.91
N GLY A 405 -24.11 19.79 45.37
CA GLY A 405 -23.57 19.99 44.03
C GLY A 405 -24.60 19.99 42.87
N ASP A 406 -25.90 19.96 43.16
CA ASP A 406 -26.96 20.07 42.15
C ASP A 406 -27.31 21.54 41.88
N TYR A 407 -26.41 22.21 41.15
CA TYR A 407 -26.53 23.64 40.87
C TYR A 407 -27.67 23.98 39.91
N TYR A 408 -28.07 23.07 39.01
CA TYR A 408 -29.15 23.35 38.05
C TYR A 408 -30.51 23.36 38.75
N SER A 409 -30.77 22.39 39.63
CA SER A 409 -32.01 22.35 40.40
C SER A 409 -32.05 23.50 41.42
N ALA A 410 -30.92 23.82 42.06
CA ALA A 410 -30.80 25.00 42.91
C ALA A 410 -31.06 26.31 42.15
N TYR A 411 -30.58 26.43 40.91
CA TYR A 411 -30.85 27.59 40.04
C TYR A 411 -32.33 27.77 39.76
N SER A 412 -33.03 26.69 39.40
CA SER A 412 -34.48 26.75 39.12
C SER A 412 -35.25 27.29 40.32
N ILE A 413 -34.97 26.78 41.53
CA ILE A 413 -35.62 27.23 42.77
C ILE A 413 -35.26 28.69 43.07
N ALA A 414 -33.99 29.07 42.97
CA ALA A 414 -33.55 30.44 43.25
C ALA A 414 -34.17 31.46 42.28
N SER A 415 -34.38 31.08 41.02
CA SER A 415 -35.05 31.87 39.99
C SER A 415 -36.53 32.11 40.32
N GLU A 416 -37.24 31.04 40.67
CA GLU A 416 -38.65 31.11 41.06
C GLU A 416 -38.84 31.95 42.34
N LEU A 417 -37.97 31.77 43.34
CA LEU A 417 -37.96 32.56 44.56
C LEU A 417 -37.74 34.05 44.29
N SER A 418 -36.82 34.40 43.39
CA SER A 418 -36.58 35.80 43.02
C SER A 418 -37.84 36.47 42.46
N ASN A 419 -38.64 35.76 41.66
CA ASN A 419 -39.90 36.28 41.13
C ASN A 419 -40.95 36.44 42.24
N ARG A 420 -41.10 35.44 43.12
CA ARG A 420 -42.02 35.49 44.27
C ARG A 420 -41.70 36.66 45.20
N ILE A 421 -40.41 36.88 45.52
CA ILE A 421 -39.99 38.00 46.37
C ILE A 421 -40.23 39.36 45.71
N SER A 422 -40.07 39.46 44.40
CA SER A 422 -40.38 40.70 43.67
C SER A 422 -41.86 41.08 43.83
N SER A 423 -42.77 40.09 43.81
CA SER A 423 -44.18 40.31 44.13
C SER A 423 -44.38 40.78 45.58
N VAL A 424 -43.70 40.15 46.54
CA VAL A 424 -43.75 40.53 47.96
C VAL A 424 -43.30 41.98 48.18
N LEU A 425 -42.23 42.42 47.51
CA LEU A 425 -41.75 43.81 47.59
C LEU A 425 -42.81 44.81 47.13
N SER A 426 -43.55 44.50 46.06
CA SER A 426 -44.64 45.36 45.59
C SER A 426 -45.81 45.44 46.59
N SER A 427 -46.17 44.31 47.22
CA SER A 427 -47.16 44.28 48.29
C SER A 427 -46.70 45.06 49.53
N LEU A 428 -45.41 44.96 49.87
CA LEU A 428 -44.80 45.71 50.97
C LEU A 428 -44.81 47.23 50.72
N ASP A 429 -44.55 47.67 49.49
CA ASP A 429 -44.63 49.10 49.13
C ASP A 429 -46.06 49.63 49.30
N SER A 430 -47.07 48.81 48.99
CA SER A 430 -48.47 49.16 49.23
C SER A 430 -48.76 49.36 50.72
N LEU A 431 -48.20 48.52 51.59
CA LEU A 431 -48.29 48.68 53.06
C LEU A 431 -47.56 49.93 53.55
N LYS A 432 -46.36 50.23 53.02
CA LYS A 432 -45.63 51.47 53.32
C LYS A 432 -46.39 52.73 52.91
N ASN A 433 -47.16 52.68 51.83
CA ASN A 433 -48.01 53.81 51.44
C ASN A 433 -49.16 54.03 52.44
N ILE A 434 -49.75 52.95 52.96
CA ILE A 434 -50.77 53.04 54.03
C ILE A 434 -50.15 53.61 55.32
N GLU A 435 -48.94 53.18 55.67
CA GLU A 435 -48.18 53.72 56.80
C GLU A 435 -47.97 55.23 56.65
N ARG A 436 -47.45 55.70 55.51
CA ARG A 436 -47.24 57.13 55.25
C ARG A 436 -48.52 57.94 55.38
N ALA A 437 -49.62 57.46 54.78
CA ALA A 437 -50.91 58.14 54.87
C ALA A 437 -51.42 58.23 56.33
N LYS A 438 -51.11 57.23 57.16
CA LYS A 438 -51.46 57.25 58.60
C LYS A 438 -50.61 58.25 59.37
N VAL A 439 -49.29 58.28 59.13
CA VAL A 439 -48.39 59.24 59.77
C VAL A 439 -48.76 60.67 59.39
N GLU A 440 -49.12 60.92 58.13
CA GLU A 440 -49.56 62.24 57.65
C GLU A 440 -50.92 62.68 58.24
N THR A 441 -51.80 61.73 58.56
CA THR A 441 -53.10 62.02 59.20
C THR A 441 -53.00 62.18 60.72
N GLU A 442 -51.99 61.57 61.37
CA GLU A 442 -51.73 61.72 62.81
C GLU A 442 -50.70 62.80 63.14
N SER A 443 -50.00 63.36 62.14
CA SER A 443 -49.20 64.57 62.37
C SER A 443 -50.08 65.72 62.86
N PRO A 444 -49.68 66.43 63.95
CA PRO A 444 -50.49 67.52 64.49
C PRO A 444 -50.75 68.55 63.41
N SER A 445 -52.05 68.80 63.17
CA SER A 445 -52.54 69.83 62.26
C SER A 445 -51.73 71.12 62.43
N PRO A 446 -51.34 71.81 61.34
CA PRO A 446 -50.70 73.13 61.42
C PRO A 446 -51.49 74.10 62.32
N TRP A 447 -52.82 73.94 62.37
CA TRP A 447 -53.71 74.70 63.23
C TRP A 447 -53.52 74.42 64.72
N GLY A 448 -53.09 73.21 65.10
CA GLY A 448 -52.76 72.85 66.49
C GLY A 448 -51.52 73.59 67.00
N TYR A 449 -50.49 73.74 66.17
CA TYR A 449 -49.32 74.56 66.50
C TYR A 449 -49.67 76.05 66.58
N ILE A 450 -50.47 76.55 65.63
CA ILE A 450 -50.93 77.94 65.62
C ILE A 450 -51.78 78.24 66.87
N ALA A 451 -52.66 77.33 67.27
CA ALA A 451 -53.48 77.46 68.47
C ALA A 451 -52.63 77.43 69.76
N ALA A 452 -51.64 76.54 69.84
CA ALA A 452 -50.74 76.45 71.00
C ALA A 452 -49.86 77.71 71.15
N ILE A 453 -49.33 78.25 70.05
CA ILE A 453 -48.56 79.51 70.05
C ILE A 453 -49.46 80.68 70.44
N SER A 454 -50.70 80.72 69.93
CA SER A 454 -51.68 81.75 70.27
C SER A 454 -52.08 81.70 71.75
N ALA A 455 -52.30 80.51 72.31
CA ALA A 455 -52.63 80.32 73.72
C ALA A 455 -51.46 80.70 74.64
N LEU A 456 -50.22 80.33 74.27
CA LEU A 456 -49.02 80.73 75.00
C LEU A 456 -48.81 82.24 75.00
N SER A 457 -49.04 82.88 73.85
CA SER A 457 -48.94 84.34 73.70
C SER A 457 -49.99 85.07 74.55
N ALA A 458 -51.22 84.57 74.57
CA ALA A 458 -52.30 85.09 75.41
C ALA A 458 -51.98 84.92 76.91
N PHE A 459 -51.46 83.76 77.32
CA PHE A 459 -51.06 83.49 78.69
C PHE A 459 -49.95 84.44 79.16
N LEU A 460 -48.90 84.65 78.35
CA LEU A 460 -47.81 85.58 78.64
C LEU A 460 -48.31 87.03 78.75
N ALA A 461 -49.26 87.44 77.91
CA ALA A 461 -49.88 88.76 77.99
C ALA A 461 -50.67 88.96 79.30
N ILE A 462 -51.44 87.95 79.72
CA ILE A 462 -52.16 87.97 81.00
C ILE A 462 -51.19 88.07 82.18
N VAL A 463 -50.12 87.28 82.18
CA VAL A 463 -49.07 87.35 83.21
C VAL A 463 -48.42 88.74 83.26
N ALA A 464 -48.13 89.34 82.10
CA ALA A 464 -47.56 90.68 82.02
C ALA A 464 -48.52 91.76 82.57
N VAL A 465 -49.83 91.66 82.28
CA VAL A 465 -50.85 92.56 82.83
C VAL A 465 -50.97 92.39 84.34
N LEU A 466 -51.00 91.16 84.85
CA LEU A 466 -51.05 90.88 86.29
C LEU A 466 -49.81 91.42 87.03
N LEU A 467 -48.62 91.33 86.43
CA LEU A 467 -47.40 91.92 86.98
C LEU A 467 -47.43 93.46 86.97
N ARG A 468 -48.14 94.07 86.02
CA ARG A 468 -48.26 95.53 85.88
C ARG A 468 -49.22 96.17 86.89
N ILE A 469 -50.24 95.44 87.36
CA ILE A 469 -51.19 95.89 88.39
C ILE A 469 -50.57 95.88 89.81
N ARG A 470 -49.45 95.16 90.00
CA ARG A 470 -48.75 95.03 91.30
C ARG A 470 -47.66 96.09 91.54
N ARG A 471 -47.34 96.89 90.53
CA ARG A 471 -46.55 98.14 90.64
C ARG A 471 -47.51 99.31 90.71
#